data_AF-A0A1B9AQH6-F1
#
_entry.id   AF-A0A1B9AQH6-F1
#
_cell.length_a   1.000
_cell.length_b   1.000
_cell.length_c   1.000
_cell.angle_alpha   90.00
_cell.angle_beta   90.00
_cell.angle_gamma   90.00
#
_symmetry.space_group_name_H-M   'P 1'
#
loop_
_entity.id
_entity.type
_entity.pdbx_description
1 polymer ?
#
loop_
_entity_poly.entity_id
_entity_poly.type
_entity_poly.pdbx_seq_one_letter_code
_entity_poly.pdbx_strand_id
1 'polypeptide(L)'
;MKKNIVVACGGAVATSTVAAEKIRELLKRENIAAEVSQCRVNELESKKDSVDLIVTTARLTKDFGVPVIHGVAFISGINVEKTEQAILDALK
;
A
#
# COMPACT_ATOMS: atom_id res chain seq x y z
N MET A 1 13.22 -0.42 12.58
CA MET A 1 11.91 0.23 12.79
C MET A 1 10.89 -0.51 11.95
N LYS A 2 9.68 -0.77 12.46
CA LYS A 2 8.63 -1.45 11.67
C LYS A 2 7.91 -0.39 10.83
N LYS A 3 7.86 -0.56 9.52
CA LYS A 3 7.15 0.37 8.62
C LYS A 3 5.69 -0.07 8.49
N ASN A 4 4.75 0.86 8.62
CA ASN A 4 3.32 0.58 8.51
C ASN A 4 2.84 0.93 7.10
N ILE A 5 2.33 -0.06 6.39
CA ILE A 5 1.79 0.07 5.04
C ILE A 5 0.27 -0.06 5.12
N VAL A 6 -0.45 0.92 4.61
CA VAL A 6 -1.91 0.89 4.55
C VAL A 6 -2.38 0.81 3.10
N VAL A 7 -3.20 -0.20 2.80
CA VAL A 7 -3.85 -0.37 1.50
C VAL A 7 -5.25 0.25 1.55
N ALA A 8 -5.45 1.31 0.78
CA ALA A 8 -6.70 2.04 0.65
C ALA A 8 -7.44 1.66 -0.63
N CYS A 9 -8.66 1.14 -0.51
CA CYS A 9 -9.53 0.89 -1.65
C CYS A 9 -10.84 1.67 -1.49
N GLY A 10 -11.23 2.41 -2.54
CA GLY A 10 -12.46 3.21 -2.55
C GLY A 10 -13.70 2.44 -3.02
N GLY A 11 -13.54 1.29 -3.68
CA GLY A 11 -14.63 0.65 -4.44
C GLY A 11 -14.98 -0.80 -4.10
N ALA A 12 -14.03 -1.64 -3.64
CA ALA A 12 -14.32 -3.05 -3.35
C ALA A 12 -13.27 -3.69 -2.41
N VAL A 13 -13.76 -4.45 -1.41
CA VAL A 13 -12.94 -5.23 -0.46
C VAL A 13 -12.23 -6.41 -1.14
N ALA A 14 -12.81 -6.99 -2.19
CA ALA A 14 -12.23 -8.16 -2.85
C ALA A 14 -10.88 -7.85 -3.51
N THR A 15 -10.76 -6.69 -4.14
CA THR A 15 -9.53 -6.28 -4.83
C THR A 15 -8.41 -5.85 -3.88
N SER A 16 -8.72 -5.45 -2.65
CA SER A 16 -7.69 -5.06 -1.67
C SER A 16 -7.02 -6.26 -1.00
N THR A 17 -7.71 -7.40 -0.85
CA THR A 17 -7.12 -8.63 -0.31
C THR A 17 -6.00 -9.16 -1.20
N VAL A 18 -6.22 -9.20 -2.52
CA VAL A 18 -5.22 -9.70 -3.49
C VAL A 18 -3.96 -8.83 -3.49
N ALA A 19 -4.12 -7.51 -3.42
CA ALA A 19 -2.98 -6.59 -3.31
C ALA A 19 -2.24 -6.77 -1.98
N ALA A 20 -2.98 -6.86 -0.86
CA ALA A 20 -2.38 -7.01 0.46
C ALA A 20 -1.61 -8.33 0.63
N GLU A 21 -2.10 -9.44 0.07
CA GLU A 21 -1.38 -10.72 0.08
C GLU A 21 -0.07 -10.65 -0.71
N LYS A 22 -0.09 -10.13 -1.94
CA LYS A 22 1.12 -9.97 -2.75
C LYS A 22 2.18 -9.12 -2.04
N ILE A 23 1.78 -7.99 -1.47
CA ILE A 23 2.69 -7.12 -0.72
C ILE A 23 3.25 -7.86 0.51
N ARG A 24 2.42 -8.61 1.25
CA ARG A 24 2.88 -9.41 2.40
C ARG A 24 3.89 -10.49 2.00
N GLU A 25 3.67 -11.18 0.89
CA GLU A 25 4.62 -12.17 0.38
C GLU A 25 5.94 -11.55 -0.02
N LEU A 26 5.92 -10.41 -0.72
CA LEU A 26 7.11 -9.66 -1.10
C LEU A 26 7.93 -9.25 0.14
N LEU A 27 7.26 -8.67 1.14
CA LEU A 27 7.88 -8.25 2.41
C LEU A 27 8.49 -9.43 3.16
N LYS A 28 7.81 -10.58 3.19
CA LYS A 28 8.33 -11.82 3.76
C LYS A 28 9.57 -12.31 3.03
N ARG A 29 9.55 -12.29 1.69
CA ARG A 29 10.69 -12.70 0.84
C ARG A 29 11.93 -11.86 1.12
N GLU A 30 11.75 -10.55 1.18
CA GLU A 30 12.82 -9.57 1.40
C GLU A 30 13.19 -9.40 2.89
N ASN A 31 12.53 -10.14 3.81
CA ASN A 31 12.74 -10.04 5.26
C ASN A 31 12.53 -8.62 5.82
N ILE A 32 11.64 -7.84 5.21
CA ILE A 32 11.33 -6.49 5.69
C ILE A 32 10.23 -6.58 6.73
N ALA A 33 10.50 -6.05 7.92
CA ALA A 33 9.53 -5.94 8.99
C ALA A 33 8.55 -4.77 8.70
N ALA A 34 7.61 -4.98 7.77
CA ALA A 34 6.52 -4.06 7.52
C ALA A 34 5.16 -4.71 7.77
N GLU A 35 4.22 -3.90 8.25
CA GLU A 35 2.87 -4.35 8.57
C GLU A 35 1.89 -3.84 7.51
N VAL A 36 1.23 -4.76 6.81
CA VAL A 36 0.23 -4.43 5.79
C VAL A 36 -1.16 -4.47 6.43
N SER A 37 -1.83 -3.32 6.43
CA SER A 37 -3.20 -3.10 6.91
C SER A 37 -4.10 -2.64 5.77
N GLN A 38 -5.37 -3.05 5.78
CA GLN A 38 -6.37 -2.58 4.80
C GLN A 38 -7.27 -1.54 5.48
N CYS A 39 -7.54 -0.43 4.81
CA CYS A 39 -8.39 0.65 5.32
C CYS A 39 -9.23 1.25 4.20
N ARG A 40 -10.28 1.99 4.57
CA ARG A 40 -11.05 2.80 3.61
C ARG A 40 -10.34 4.13 3.35
N VAL A 41 -10.62 4.73 2.19
CA VAL A 41 -10.12 6.08 1.85
C VAL A 41 -10.52 7.14 2.89
N ASN A 42 -11.66 7.00 3.55
CA ASN A 42 -12.08 7.89 4.65
C ASN A 42 -11.23 7.72 5.92
N GLU A 43 -10.74 6.50 6.19
CA GLU A 43 -9.91 6.25 7.38
C GLU A 43 -8.46 6.67 7.16
N LEU A 44 -8.01 6.76 5.91
CA LEU A 44 -6.69 7.27 5.56
C LEU A 44 -6.46 8.70 6.06
N GLU A 45 -7.45 9.58 5.91
CA GLU A 45 -7.33 10.98 6.36
C GLU A 45 -7.05 11.08 7.87
N SER A 46 -7.62 10.16 8.65
CA SER A 46 -7.44 10.10 10.10
C SER A 46 -6.23 9.27 10.53
N LYS A 47 -5.81 8.27 9.75
CA LYS A 47 -4.67 7.38 10.05
C LYS A 47 -3.35 7.80 9.43
N LYS A 48 -3.33 8.82 8.56
CA LYS A 48 -2.12 9.29 7.88
C LYS A 48 -0.94 9.59 8.80
N ASP A 49 -1.20 9.98 10.04
CA ASP A 49 -0.18 10.37 11.02
C ASP A 49 0.60 9.17 11.58
N SER A 50 0.00 7.97 11.55
CA SER A 50 0.58 6.75 12.12
C SER A 50 1.03 5.74 11.06
N VAL A 51 1.04 6.14 9.78
CA VAL A 51 1.33 5.28 8.63
C VAL A 51 2.56 5.83 7.91
N ASP A 52 3.49 4.94 7.58
CA ASP A 52 4.75 5.30 6.91
C ASP A 52 4.58 5.30 5.38
N LEU A 53 3.66 4.45 4.87
CA LEU A 53 3.42 4.29 3.45
C LEU A 53 1.95 3.99 3.15
N ILE A 54 1.39 4.71 2.18
CA ILE A 54 0.01 4.51 1.75
C ILE A 54 0.02 3.88 0.35
N VAL A 55 -0.70 2.78 0.17
CA VAL A 55 -0.95 2.16 -1.13
C VAL A 55 -2.41 2.36 -1.48
N THR A 56 -2.73 3.07 -2.56
CA THR A 56 -4.13 3.25 -2.98
C THR A 56 -4.39 2.72 -4.37
N THR A 57 -5.50 2.02 -4.53
CA THR A 57 -5.97 1.51 -5.82
C THR A 57 -6.85 2.50 -6.57
N ALA A 58 -7.16 3.65 -5.96
CA ALA A 58 -7.90 4.75 -6.57
C ALA A 58 -6.96 5.93 -6.84
N ARG A 59 -7.34 6.83 -7.76
CA ARG A 59 -6.67 8.14 -7.86
C ARG A 59 -7.00 8.93 -6.60
N LEU A 60 -6.04 9.01 -5.68
CA LEU A 60 -6.01 10.08 -4.69
C LEU A 60 -5.10 11.19 -5.21
N THR A 61 -5.70 12.38 -5.34
CA THR A 61 -5.00 13.63 -5.64
C THR A 61 -4.66 14.41 -4.37
N LYS A 62 -4.95 13.83 -3.20
CA LYS A 62 -4.66 14.42 -1.89
C LYS A 62 -3.25 13.97 -1.46
N ASP A 63 -2.42 14.95 -1.15
CA ASP A 63 -1.17 14.74 -0.42
C ASP A 63 -1.47 14.60 1.07
N PHE A 64 -1.09 13.46 1.64
CA PHE A 64 -1.30 13.16 3.07
C PHE A 64 -0.07 13.52 3.93
N GLY A 65 0.99 14.06 3.33
CA GLY A 65 2.29 14.28 3.98
C GLY A 65 3.14 13.01 4.11
N VAL A 66 2.63 11.88 3.63
CA VAL A 66 3.29 10.56 3.60
C VAL A 66 3.35 10.04 2.18
N PRO A 67 4.34 9.20 1.81
CA PRO A 67 4.46 8.67 0.46
C PRO A 67 3.24 7.82 0.08
N VAL A 68 2.56 8.24 -0.99
CA VAL A 68 1.41 7.55 -1.55
C VAL A 68 1.84 6.82 -2.83
N ILE A 69 1.64 5.52 -2.86
CA ILE A 69 1.91 4.63 -4.00
C ILE A 69 0.58 4.18 -4.60
N HIS A 70 0.50 4.22 -5.94
CA HIS A 70 -0.69 3.73 -6.63
C HIS A 70 -0.65 2.21 -6.78
N GLY A 71 -1.40 1.52 -5.93
CA GLY A 71 -1.61 0.07 -5.96
C GLY A 71 -2.52 -0.42 -7.10
N VAL A 72 -2.94 0.44 -8.03
CA VAL A 72 -3.74 0.05 -9.20
C VAL A 72 -3.05 -1.04 -10.03
N ALA A 73 -1.70 -1.06 -10.02
CA ALA A 73 -0.89 -2.10 -10.64
C ALA A 73 -1.20 -3.50 -10.08
N PHE A 74 -1.42 -3.64 -8.77
CA PHE A 74 -1.73 -4.93 -8.12
C PHE A 74 -3.06 -5.52 -8.61
N ILE A 75 -4.06 -4.67 -8.89
CA ILE A 75 -5.36 -5.10 -9.42
C ILE A 75 -5.27 -5.35 -10.92
N SER A 76 -4.67 -4.40 -11.65
CA SER A 76 -4.57 -4.48 -13.10
C SER A 76 -3.63 -5.60 -13.57
N GLY A 77 -2.77 -6.12 -12.70
CA GLY A 77 -1.73 -7.10 -13.02
C GLY A 77 -0.58 -6.53 -13.85
N ILE A 78 -0.64 -5.25 -14.21
CA ILE A 78 0.31 -4.57 -15.09
C ILE A 78 1.26 -3.75 -14.20
N ASN A 79 2.57 -3.96 -14.33
CA ASN A 79 3.61 -3.27 -13.55
C ASN A 79 3.52 -3.48 -12.02
N VAL A 80 3.03 -4.65 -11.57
CA VAL A 80 3.04 -5.04 -10.14
C VAL A 80 4.47 -4.97 -9.59
N GLU A 81 5.41 -5.57 -10.31
CA GLU A 81 6.83 -5.62 -9.93
C GLU A 81 7.47 -4.24 -9.75
N LYS A 82 7.10 -3.26 -10.58
CA LYS A 82 7.57 -1.87 -10.39
C LYS A 82 7.04 -1.25 -9.12
N THR A 83 5.79 -1.53 -8.79
CA THR A 83 5.16 -1.01 -7.58
C THR A 83 5.76 -1.68 -6.35
N GLU A 84 6.03 -2.98 -6.43
CA GLU A 84 6.76 -3.76 -5.42
C GLU A 84 8.17 -3.21 -5.21
N GLN A 85 8.91 -2.93 -6.29
CA GLN A 85 10.22 -2.28 -6.19
C GLN A 85 10.15 -0.87 -5.60
N ALA A 86 9.15 -0.06 -5.95
CA ALA A 86 8.98 1.26 -5.36
C ALA A 86 8.66 1.19 -3.86
N ILE A 87 7.85 0.20 -3.44
CA ILE A 87 7.59 -0.08 -2.02
C ILE A 87 8.89 -0.50 -1.34
N LEU A 88 9.68 -1.40 -1.94
CA LEU A 88 10.98 -1.83 -1.43
C LEU A 88 11.99 -0.69 -1.30
N ASP A 89 12.04 0.20 -2.29
CA ASP A 89 12.91 1.38 -2.31
C ASP A 89 12.51 2.39 -1.22
N ALA A 90 11.20 2.62 -1.04
CA ALA A 90 10.68 3.43 0.05
C ALA A 90 10.85 2.77 1.44
N LEU A 91 10.99 1.43 1.49
CA LEU A 91 11.19 0.65 2.71
C LEU A 91 12.65 0.46 3.10
N LYS A 92 13.60 0.58 2.17
CA LYS A 92 15.04 0.70 2.46
C LYS A 92 15.37 1.94 3.28
#